data_AF-S6B3G2-F1
#
_entry.id   AF-S6B3G2-F1
#
_cell.length_a   1.000
_cell.length_b   1.000
_cell.length_c   1.000
_cell.angle_alpha   90.00
_cell.angle_beta   90.00
_cell.angle_gamma   90.00
#
_symmetry.space_group_name_H-M   'P 1'
#
loop_
_entity.id
_entity.type
_entity.pdbx_description
1 polymer ?
#
loop_
_entity_poly.entity_id
_entity_poly.type
_entity_poly.pdbx_seq_one_letter_code
_entity_poly.pdbx_strand_id
1 'polypeptide(L)'
;MEAKISKKRGTNTKKRNLLPLKNSREFSLQCAKKRLSGSRFRTLNERLYTSHSRDNYSYYQRNPTLFKIYHEGYREQVEKWPIDPLNKILVWLEGIEDDQVLVTRRII
;
A
#
# COMPACT_ATOMS: atom_id res chain seq x y z
N MET A 1 -21.37 10.53 61.58
CA MET A 1 -20.00 9.97 61.53
C MET A 1 -19.78 9.43 60.14
N GLU A 2 -19.22 10.24 59.23
CA GLU A 2 -18.95 9.83 57.84
C GLU A 2 -17.44 9.75 57.62
N ALA A 3 -16.97 8.58 57.16
CA ALA A 3 -15.55 8.32 56.89
C ALA A 3 -15.20 8.68 55.44
N LYS A 4 -14.19 9.55 55.26
CA LYS A 4 -13.62 9.94 53.97
C LYS A 4 -12.71 8.85 53.42
N ILE A 5 -13.04 8.28 52.24
CA ILE A 5 -12.16 7.37 51.51
C ILE A 5 -11.30 8.18 50.52
N SER A 6 -10.00 8.32 50.82
CA SER A 6 -8.99 8.95 49.96
C SER A 6 -8.33 7.89 49.08
N LYS A 7 -8.52 7.96 47.76
CA LYS A 7 -8.01 7.02 46.77
C LYS A 7 -6.60 7.45 46.32
N LYS A 8 -5.54 6.94 46.98
CA LYS A 8 -4.15 7.09 46.51
C LYS A 8 -3.90 6.14 45.33
N ARG A 9 -3.79 6.69 44.12
CA ARG A 9 -3.28 5.97 42.93
C ARG A 9 -1.76 6.13 42.88
N GLY A 10 -1.03 5.10 43.27
CA GLY A 10 0.41 5.01 43.05
C GLY A 10 0.71 4.79 41.57
N THR A 11 1.46 5.70 40.96
CA THR A 11 1.97 5.58 39.58
C THR A 11 3.17 4.65 39.57
N ASN A 12 2.97 3.38 39.20
CA ASN A 12 4.07 2.45 38.93
C ASN A 12 4.56 2.64 37.48
N THR A 13 5.42 3.64 37.28
CA THR A 13 6.08 3.88 35.99
C THR A 13 7.18 2.83 35.80
N LYS A 14 6.82 1.65 35.28
CA LYS A 14 7.79 0.72 34.70
C LYS A 14 8.47 1.42 33.52
N LYS A 15 9.74 1.83 33.72
CA LYS A 15 10.65 2.26 32.66
C LYS A 15 10.71 1.15 31.60
N ARG A 16 9.95 1.31 30.52
CA ARG A 16 10.17 0.55 29.30
C ARG A 16 11.42 1.17 28.68
N ASN A 17 12.48 0.37 28.55
CA ASN A 17 13.68 0.77 27.82
C ASN A 17 13.25 1.16 26.40
N LEU A 18 13.10 2.47 26.17
CA LEU A 18 12.89 3.04 24.86
C LEU A 18 14.22 2.87 24.13
N LEU A 19 14.23 1.99 23.12
CA LEU A 19 15.32 1.91 22.18
C LEU A 19 15.59 3.33 21.64
N PRO A 20 16.87 3.74 21.49
CA PRO A 20 17.19 5.07 21.01
C PRO A 20 16.44 5.33 19.71
N LEU A 21 15.67 6.43 19.65
CA LEU A 21 15.04 6.92 18.42
C LEU A 21 16.18 7.27 17.44
N LYS A 22 16.61 6.25 16.70
CA LYS A 22 17.78 6.28 15.85
C LYS A 22 17.46 7.15 14.64
N ASN A 23 18.08 8.33 14.60
CA ASN A 23 18.09 9.30 13.50
C ASN A 23 16.70 9.68 12.96
N SER A 24 16.12 10.75 13.52
CA SER A 24 15.11 11.56 12.85
C SER A 24 15.74 12.20 11.59
N ARG A 25 15.89 11.40 10.53
CA ARG A 25 15.99 11.94 9.17
C ARG A 25 14.74 12.79 9.00
N GLU A 26 14.95 14.08 8.81
CA GLU A 26 13.93 15.09 8.57
C GLU A 26 12.80 14.51 7.70
N PHE A 27 11.65 14.29 8.34
CA PHE A 27 10.50 13.71 7.65
C PHE A 27 9.97 14.75 6.67
N SER A 28 10.43 14.68 5.42
CA SER A 28 10.04 15.63 4.40
C SER A 28 8.57 15.46 4.04
N LEU A 29 7.93 16.56 3.63
CA LEU A 29 6.57 16.52 3.08
C LEU A 29 6.44 15.52 1.92
N GLN A 30 7.52 15.29 1.16
CA GLN A 30 7.54 14.31 0.08
C GLN A 30 7.47 12.87 0.61
N CYS A 31 8.22 12.55 1.67
CA CYS A 31 8.12 11.26 2.34
C CYS A 31 6.70 11.03 2.89
N ALA A 32 6.07 12.06 3.44
CA ALA A 32 4.68 12.00 3.90
C ALA A 32 3.71 11.69 2.76
N LYS A 33 3.82 12.42 1.65
CA LYS A 33 2.99 12.23 0.45
C LYS A 33 3.13 10.81 -0.12
N LYS A 34 4.36 10.29 -0.23
CA LYS A 34 4.62 8.92 -0.70
C LYS A 34 4.02 7.85 0.21
N ARG A 35 4.08 8.04 1.54
CA ARG A 35 3.45 7.11 2.48
C ARG A 35 1.93 7.14 2.36
N LEU A 36 1.35 8.32 2.16
CA LEU A 36 -0.08 8.48 1.99
C LEU A 36 -0.57 7.85 0.68
N SER A 37 0.13 8.05 -0.45
CA SER A 37 -0.21 7.41 -1.72
C SER A 37 -0.16 5.89 -1.61
N GLY A 38 0.88 5.34 -1.00
CA GLY A 38 1.01 3.90 -0.76
C GLY A 38 -0.10 3.33 0.13
N SER A 39 -0.50 4.06 1.18
CA SER A 39 -1.65 3.67 2.03
C SER A 39 -2.95 3.64 1.22
N ARG A 40 -3.19 4.69 0.43
CA ARG A 40 -4.38 4.80 -0.42
C ARG A 40 -4.47 3.68 -1.45
N PHE A 41 -3.35 3.33 -2.08
CA PHE A 41 -3.28 2.19 -3.00
C PHE A 41 -3.68 0.88 -2.30
N ARG A 42 -3.15 0.60 -1.10
CA ARG A 42 -3.46 -0.62 -0.36
C ARG A 42 -4.94 -0.73 0.00
N THR A 43 -5.56 0.37 0.45
CA THR A 43 -7.00 0.38 0.74
C THR A 43 -7.84 0.11 -0.52
N LEU A 44 -7.47 0.71 -1.66
CA LEU A 44 -8.18 0.46 -2.92
C LEU A 44 -8.02 -0.99 -3.37
N ASN A 45 -6.81 -1.53 -3.25
CA ASN A 45 -6.52 -2.92 -3.59
C ASN A 45 -7.30 -3.89 -2.71
N GLU A 46 -7.31 -3.69 -1.39
CA GLU A 46 -8.10 -4.49 -0.45
C GLU A 46 -9.58 -4.50 -0.83
N ARG A 47 -10.16 -3.34 -1.17
CA ARG A 47 -11.56 -3.24 -1.61
C ARG A 47 -11.83 -4.09 -2.87
N LEU A 48 -10.91 -4.08 -3.83
CA LEU A 48 -11.03 -4.90 -5.04
C LEU A 48 -11.09 -6.40 -4.73
N TYR A 49 -10.37 -6.87 -3.70
CA TYR A 49 -10.37 -8.28 -3.29
C TYR A 49 -11.48 -8.68 -2.33
N THR A 50 -12.10 -7.71 -1.64
CA THR A 50 -13.04 -7.98 -0.53
C THR A 50 -14.49 -7.59 -0.83
N SER A 51 -14.74 -6.90 -1.94
CA SER A 51 -16.08 -6.44 -2.34
C SER A 51 -16.51 -7.05 -3.68
N HIS A 52 -17.83 -7.13 -3.91
CA HIS A 52 -18.36 -7.65 -5.17
C HIS A 52 -17.95 -6.78 -6.37
N SER A 53 -17.72 -7.43 -7.52
CA SER A 53 -17.28 -6.76 -8.75
C SER A 53 -18.25 -5.66 -9.21
N ARG A 54 -19.56 -5.87 -9.09
CA ARG A 54 -20.60 -4.88 -9.44
C ARG A 54 -20.55 -3.62 -8.56
N ASP A 55 -20.28 -3.80 -7.27
CA ASP A 55 -20.16 -2.69 -6.33
C ASP A 55 -18.89 -1.89 -6.59
N ASN A 56 -17.78 -2.59 -6.86
CA ASN A 56 -16.52 -1.96 -7.26
C ASN A 56 -16.67 -1.20 -8.57
N TYR A 57 -17.28 -1.80 -9.58
CA TYR A 57 -17.55 -1.13 -10.86
C TYR A 57 -18.30 0.20 -10.64
N SER A 58 -19.40 0.16 -9.88
CA SER A 58 -20.18 1.36 -9.57
C SER A 58 -19.37 2.39 -8.77
N TYR A 59 -18.54 1.94 -7.83
CA TYR A 59 -17.68 2.79 -7.01
C TYR A 59 -16.64 3.54 -7.85
N TYR A 60 -15.96 2.86 -8.78
CA TYR A 60 -14.99 3.47 -9.68
C TYR A 60 -15.64 4.37 -10.75
N GLN A 61 -16.84 4.03 -11.21
CA GLN A 61 -17.60 4.89 -12.13
C GLN A 61 -18.01 6.23 -11.49
N ARG A 62 -18.40 6.22 -10.21
CA ARG A 62 -18.75 7.46 -9.47
C ARG A 62 -17.55 8.38 -9.29
N ASN A 63 -16.34 7.84 -9.20
CA ASN A 63 -15.11 8.63 -9.08
C ASN A 63 -13.98 8.02 -9.93
N PRO A 64 -13.91 8.38 -11.24
CA PRO A 64 -12.92 7.83 -12.16
C PRO A 64 -11.46 8.11 -11.74
N THR A 65 -11.21 9.12 -10.92
CA THR A 65 -9.87 9.43 -10.39
C THR A 65 -9.32 8.29 -9.52
N LEU A 66 -10.20 7.55 -8.83
CA LEU A 66 -9.79 6.40 -8.01
C LEU A 66 -9.15 5.29 -8.85
N PHE A 67 -9.62 5.10 -10.08
CA PHE A 67 -9.05 4.15 -11.01
C PHE A 67 -7.62 4.55 -11.40
N LYS A 68 -7.40 5.84 -11.69
CA LYS A 68 -6.05 6.37 -11.98
C LYS A 68 -5.10 6.17 -10.81
N ILE A 69 -5.53 6.52 -9.59
CA ILE A 69 -4.72 6.37 -8.36
C ILE A 69 -4.39 4.89 -8.11
N TYR A 70 -5.35 3.99 -8.33
CA TYR A 70 -5.10 2.56 -8.22
C TYR A 70 -4.00 2.12 -9.19
N HIS A 71 -4.10 2.52 -10.47
CA HIS A 71 -3.12 2.15 -11.49
C HIS A 71 -1.75 2.82 -11.31
N GLU A 72 -1.67 4.03 -10.77
CA GLU A 72 -0.41 4.64 -10.34
C GLU A 72 0.30 3.78 -9.30
N GLY A 73 -0.42 3.39 -8.23
CA GLY A 73 0.13 2.52 -7.20
C GLY A 73 0.49 1.12 -7.71
N TYR A 74 -0.30 0.57 -8.64
CA TYR A 74 -0.02 -0.71 -9.30
C TYR A 74 1.28 -0.67 -10.10
N ARG A 75 1.50 0.37 -10.93
CA ARG A 75 2.74 0.55 -11.70
C ARG A 75 3.96 0.65 -10.79
N GLU A 76 3.87 1.42 -9.70
CA GLU A 76 4.95 1.50 -8.69
C GLU A 76 5.26 0.14 -8.02
N GLN A 77 4.32 -0.83 -8.03
CA GLN A 77 4.61 -2.19 -7.57
C GLN A 77 5.23 -3.04 -8.67
N VAL A 78 4.65 -3.00 -9.89
CA VAL A 78 5.13 -3.79 -11.04
C VAL A 78 6.58 -3.43 -11.40
N GLU A 79 6.97 -2.15 -11.31
CA GLU A 79 8.37 -1.72 -11.53
C GLU A 79 9.40 -2.41 -10.63
N LYS A 80 8.97 -2.99 -9.50
CA LYS A 80 9.85 -3.69 -8.56
C LYS A 80 9.91 -5.19 -8.82
N TRP A 81 9.08 -5.71 -9.72
CA TRP A 81 9.06 -7.14 -10.02
C TRP A 81 10.24 -7.49 -10.93
N PRO A 82 10.93 -8.62 -10.66
CA PRO A 82 12.07 -9.03 -11.48
C PRO A 82 11.63 -9.42 -12.91
N ILE A 83 10.37 -9.81 -13.08
CA ILE A 83 9.78 -10.27 -14.33
C ILE A 83 8.36 -9.71 -14.40
N ASP A 84 7.99 -9.15 -15.55
CA ASP A 84 6.61 -8.78 -15.84
C ASP A 84 5.81 -10.04 -16.26
N PRO A 85 4.75 -10.43 -15.53
CA PRO A 85 3.96 -11.60 -15.90
C PRO A 85 3.28 -11.46 -17.27
N LEU A 86 3.02 -10.24 -17.76
CA LEU A 86 2.48 -10.03 -19.10
C LEU A 86 3.44 -10.54 -20.17
N ASN A 87 4.75 -10.36 -19.99
CA ASN A 87 5.75 -10.88 -20.91
C ASN A 87 5.69 -12.42 -20.96
N LYS A 88 5.54 -13.09 -19.82
CA LYS A 88 5.43 -14.56 -19.77
C LYS A 88 4.16 -15.07 -20.45
N ILE A 89 3.05 -14.36 -20.29
CA ILE A 89 1.79 -14.70 -20.96
C ILE A 89 1.91 -14.50 -22.47
N LEU A 90 2.59 -13.43 -22.93
CA LEU A 90 2.83 -13.18 -24.36
C LEU A 90 3.70 -14.28 -24.99
N VAL A 91 4.83 -14.63 -24.35
CA VAL A 91 5.68 -15.77 -24.77
C VAL A 91 4.82 -17.03 -24.94
N TRP A 92 3.98 -17.33 -23.95
CA TRP A 92 3.12 -18.51 -23.98
C TRP A 92 2.08 -18.48 -25.11
N LEU A 93 1.49 -17.32 -25.38
CA LEU A 93 0.50 -17.15 -26.45
C LEU A 93 1.13 -17.21 -27.85
N GLU A 94 2.33 -16.68 -28.02
CA GLU A 94 3.03 -16.64 -29.31
C GLU A 94 3.77 -17.95 -29.62
N GLY A 95 3.94 -18.83 -28.62
CA GLY A 95 4.66 -20.10 -28.78
C GLY A 95 6.16 -19.91 -29.07
N ILE A 96 6.72 -18.76 -28.68
CA ILE A 96 8.12 -18.39 -28.89
C ILE A 96 8.94 -18.86 -27.69
N GLU A 97 10.23 -19.15 -27.90
CA GLU A 97 11.17 -19.43 -26.81
C GLU A 97 11.40 -18.19 -25.92
N ASP A 98 11.56 -18.43 -24.62
CA ASP A 98 11.57 -17.41 -23.54
C ASP A 98 12.68 -16.34 -23.70
N ASP A 99 13.67 -16.60 -24.54
CA ASP A 99 14.86 -15.76 -24.77
C ASP A 99 14.64 -14.57 -25.72
N GLN A 100 13.49 -14.48 -26.40
CA GLN A 100 13.24 -13.47 -27.46
C GLN A 100 12.33 -12.29 -27.06
N VAL A 101 11.68 -12.33 -25.90
CA VAL A 101 10.57 -11.40 -25.58
C VAL A 101 11.00 -10.15 -24.77
N LEU A 102 12.30 -9.94 -24.59
CA LEU A 102 12.81 -8.77 -23.83
C LEU A 102 12.64 -7.43 -24.56
N VAL A 103 12.13 -7.43 -25.79
CA VAL A 103 12.04 -6.23 -26.61
C VAL A 103 10.58 -5.82 -26.78
N THR A 104 10.21 -4.85 -25.95
CA THR A 104 9.20 -3.83 -26.25
C THR A 104 7.73 -4.22 -26.05
N ARG A 105 7.17 -3.74 -24.94
CA ARG A 105 6.04 -2.78 -24.90
C ARG A 105 5.65 -2.52 -23.44
N ARG A 106 6.04 -1.35 -22.94
CA ARG A 106 5.57 -0.85 -21.64
C ARG A 106 4.14 -0.33 -21.82
N ILE A 107 3.16 -1.23 -21.82
CA ILE A 107 1.75 -0.84 -21.65
C ILE A 107 1.47 -0.98 -20.15
N ILE A 108 1.46 0.14 -19.40
CA ILE A 108 0.36 0.73 -18.56
C ILE A 108 0.86 2.10 -18.06
#